data_AF-A0A929AVQ2-F1
#
_entry.id   AF-A0A929AVQ2-F1
#
_cell.length_a   1.000
_cell.length_b   1.000
_cell.length_c   1.000
_cell.angle_alpha   90.00
_cell.angle_beta   90.00
_cell.angle_gamma   90.00
#
_symmetry.space_group_name_H-M   'P 1'
#
loop_
_entity.id
_entity.type
_entity.pdbx_description
1 polymer ?
#
loop_
_entity_poly.entity_id
_entity_poly.type
_entity_poly.pdbx_seq_one_letter_code
_entity_poly.pdbx_strand_id
1 'polypeptide(L)'
;MVNSASDHLSTSSSQVFDRFLVCGLGSLGQHCVVALKEFGVSAIAIEQVPPHNWEIAHLSELLDDLIVGDCRQNSVLERAKISQCRAALLVTSNERVNVETALAVRQLNPQTRLVIRSGQSNLNQLLYQQLGNFIAFEPTQLSTPALALAALGSETLGFFDLDGQQLRVVKRQIESDDPWCRTRLLHELNSQARRILVHLRHPNHLSQSFHQWEPNEIVLPKDTLVYLETAEQFFLTSTQQPATFWRQPKRLTWHEIFARLINNLQKRISGFGLLSFRQQVRRVALICSAIVLVLLLIGTALFRWYYPGTSWLSAFYVTAILLLGGYSDLFDSFEPITEIPWWLQLFGLGLNLVGTAFVGVLYALLTEALLSSKFEFTKQRPPVPQKDHIVIIGLGRVGRGVATWLQQLKQPLAP
;
A
#
# COMPACT_ATOMS: atom_id res chain seq x y z
N MET A 1 -4.82 -60.91 59.43
CA MET A 1 -4.31 -59.61 59.91
C MET A 1 -2.87 -59.51 59.41
N VAL A 2 -2.66 -59.20 58.12
CA VAL A 2 -2.54 -57.85 57.51
C VAL A 2 -1.39 -57.04 58.12
N ASN A 3 -0.29 -56.94 57.37
CA ASN A 3 0.68 -55.82 57.33
C ASN A 3 1.57 -56.08 56.10
N SER A 4 1.10 -55.76 54.89
CA SER A 4 1.23 -54.47 54.21
C SER A 4 2.68 -54.02 54.04
N ALA A 5 3.22 -54.36 52.88
CA ALA A 5 4.43 -53.82 52.30
C ALA A 5 4.38 -52.29 52.29
N SER A 6 5.39 -51.66 52.88
CA SER A 6 5.69 -50.25 52.71
C SER A 6 6.42 -50.06 51.38
N ASP A 7 5.64 -50.05 50.29
CA ASP A 7 6.06 -49.44 49.03
C ASP A 7 6.19 -47.94 49.27
N HIS A 8 7.42 -47.48 49.51
CA HIS A 8 7.78 -46.09 49.28
C HIS A 8 7.70 -45.83 47.77
N LEU A 9 6.49 -45.57 47.28
CA LEU A 9 6.29 -44.90 45.99
C LEU A 9 6.96 -43.52 46.10
N SER A 10 8.16 -43.44 45.56
CA SER A 10 8.74 -42.20 45.06
C SER A 10 7.78 -41.63 44.04
N THR A 11 6.92 -40.70 44.46
CA THR A 11 6.14 -39.85 43.57
C THR A 11 7.13 -38.97 42.81
N SER A 12 7.66 -39.48 41.69
CA SER A 12 8.32 -38.67 40.68
C SER A 12 7.26 -37.76 40.09
N SER A 13 7.07 -36.59 40.70
CA SER A 13 6.33 -35.48 40.09
C SER A 13 7.06 -35.11 38.80
N SER A 14 6.59 -35.64 37.67
CA SER A 14 7.01 -35.19 36.35
C SER A 14 6.63 -33.72 36.23
N GLN A 15 7.58 -32.82 36.50
CA GLN A 15 7.46 -31.42 36.10
C GLN A 15 7.23 -31.43 34.58
N VAL A 16 5.99 -31.14 34.18
CA VAL A 16 5.65 -30.88 32.79
C VAL A 16 6.33 -29.56 32.47
N PHE A 17 7.57 -29.63 31.96
CA PHE A 17 8.25 -28.45 31.46
C PHE A 17 7.45 -27.95 30.25
N ASP A 18 6.89 -26.76 30.40
CA ASP A 18 6.23 -26.02 29.33
C ASP A 18 7.30 -25.70 28.27
N ARG A 19 7.44 -26.61 27.29
CA ARG A 19 8.49 -26.54 26.26
C ARG A 19 7.97 -25.86 25.01
N PHE A 20 8.75 -24.93 24.52
CA PHE A 20 8.49 -24.13 23.33
C PHE A 20 9.59 -24.37 22.30
N LEU A 21 9.18 -24.53 21.05
CA LEU A 21 10.09 -24.60 19.92
C LEU A 21 10.11 -23.25 19.20
N VAL A 22 11.29 -22.75 18.86
CA VAL A 22 11.47 -21.57 17.99
C VAL A 22 12.24 -21.98 16.74
N CYS A 23 11.61 -21.91 15.57
CA CYS A 23 12.25 -22.18 14.29
C CYS A 23 12.63 -20.87 13.60
N GLY A 24 13.94 -20.67 13.42
CA GLY A 24 14.55 -19.45 12.89
C GLY A 24 15.00 -18.51 14.01
N LEU A 25 16.30 -18.23 14.06
CA LEU A 25 16.99 -17.34 15.00
C LEU A 25 17.53 -16.07 14.33
N GLY A 26 16.78 -15.54 13.36
CA GLY A 26 16.92 -14.14 12.96
C GLY A 26 16.44 -13.19 14.06
N SER A 27 16.47 -11.88 13.82
CA SER A 27 16.08 -10.83 14.79
C SER A 27 14.82 -11.16 15.60
N LEU A 28 13.70 -11.49 14.92
CA LEU A 28 12.44 -11.82 15.59
C LEU A 28 12.54 -13.08 16.47
N GLY A 29 13.18 -14.13 15.97
CA GLY A 29 13.32 -15.38 16.71
C GLY A 29 14.14 -15.22 17.98
N GLN A 30 15.21 -14.41 17.94
CA GLN A 30 16.00 -14.09 19.12
C GLN A 30 15.17 -13.37 20.20
N HIS A 31 14.38 -12.38 19.81
CA HIS A 31 13.47 -11.68 20.73
C HIS A 31 12.35 -12.58 21.26
N CYS A 32 11.84 -13.52 20.44
CA CYS A 32 10.88 -14.52 20.90
C CYS A 32 11.47 -15.41 21.99
N VAL A 33 12.74 -15.83 21.86
CA VAL A 33 13.42 -16.64 22.89
C VAL A 33 13.56 -15.87 24.20
N VAL A 34 13.99 -14.59 24.14
CA VAL A 34 14.11 -13.75 25.34
C VAL A 34 12.75 -13.60 26.04
N ALA A 35 11.71 -13.23 25.28
CA ALA A 35 10.37 -13.07 25.85
C ALA A 35 9.86 -14.36 26.49
N LEU A 36 10.09 -15.52 25.87
CA LEU A 36 9.73 -16.82 26.47
C LEU A 36 10.50 -17.06 27.78
N LYS A 37 11.79 -16.75 27.82
CA LYS A 37 12.62 -16.96 29.01
C LYS A 37 12.26 -16.00 30.15
N GLU A 38 11.78 -14.80 29.87
CA GLU A 38 11.21 -13.89 30.87
C GLU A 38 9.99 -14.49 31.58
N PHE A 39 9.22 -15.34 30.90
CA PHE A 39 8.11 -16.11 31.50
C PHE A 39 8.55 -17.42 32.17
N GLY A 40 9.85 -17.71 32.24
CA GLY A 40 10.39 -18.89 32.90
C GLY A 40 10.10 -20.22 32.19
N VAL A 41 9.77 -20.20 30.90
CA VAL A 41 9.48 -21.43 30.13
C VAL A 41 10.72 -21.98 29.42
N SER A 42 10.70 -23.27 29.10
CA SER A 42 11.79 -23.92 28.37
C SER A 42 11.68 -23.60 26.87
N ALA A 43 12.79 -23.17 26.26
CA ALA A 43 12.88 -22.78 24.86
C ALA A 43 14.01 -23.55 24.17
N ILE A 44 13.64 -24.31 23.13
CA ILE A 44 14.55 -24.96 22.20
C ILE A 44 14.47 -24.22 20.87
N ALA A 45 15.60 -24.04 20.20
CA ALA A 45 15.63 -23.41 18.89
C ALA A 45 16.16 -24.32 17.80
N ILE A 46 15.62 -24.17 16.59
CA ILE A 46 16.18 -24.73 15.35
C ILE A 46 16.60 -23.58 14.46
N GLU A 47 17.84 -23.62 13.98
CA GLU A 47 18.34 -22.70 12.97
C GLU A 47 19.15 -23.48 11.92
N GLN A 48 18.94 -23.18 10.64
CA GLN A 48 19.64 -23.86 9.56
C GLN A 48 21.11 -23.47 9.52
N VAL A 49 21.37 -22.16 9.65
CA VAL A 49 22.73 -21.61 9.69
C VAL A 49 22.83 -20.69 10.90
N PRO A 50 23.58 -21.06 11.95
CA PRO A 50 23.70 -20.24 13.15
C PRO A 50 24.16 -18.83 12.79
N PRO A 51 23.54 -17.78 13.36
CA PRO A 51 23.94 -16.42 13.09
C PRO A 51 25.39 -16.21 13.53
N HIS A 52 26.20 -15.59 12.68
CA HIS A 52 27.60 -15.30 13.01
C HIS A 52 27.69 -14.24 14.12
N ASN A 53 26.80 -13.25 14.06
CA ASN A 53 26.64 -12.22 15.08
C ASN A 53 25.22 -12.31 15.66
N TRP A 54 25.14 -12.53 16.96
CA TRP A 54 23.89 -12.46 17.71
C TRP A 54 23.50 -10.98 17.88
N GLU A 55 22.22 -10.65 17.69
CA GLU A 55 21.72 -9.30 17.99
C GLU A 55 21.58 -9.11 19.50
N ILE A 56 21.27 -10.20 20.21
CA ILE A 56 21.10 -10.23 21.66
C ILE A 56 22.30 -10.97 22.28
N ALA A 57 23.03 -10.29 23.15
CA ALA A 57 24.15 -10.88 23.87
C ALA A 57 23.69 -12.05 24.76
N HIS A 58 24.51 -13.10 24.87
CA HIS A 58 24.26 -14.28 25.72
C HIS A 58 22.99 -15.10 25.41
N LEU A 59 22.35 -14.91 24.24
CA LEU A 59 21.15 -15.67 23.89
C LEU A 59 21.38 -17.19 23.87
N SER A 60 22.57 -17.63 23.43
CA SER A 60 22.93 -19.05 23.41
C SER A 60 22.91 -19.70 24.81
N GLU A 61 23.15 -18.92 25.87
CA GLU A 61 23.10 -19.38 27.25
C GLU A 61 21.66 -19.45 27.79
N LEU A 62 20.75 -18.65 27.21
CA LEU A 62 19.33 -18.65 27.57
C LEU A 62 18.58 -19.86 26.98
N LEU A 63 19.03 -20.36 25.83
CA LEU A 63 18.43 -21.53 25.18
C LEU A 63 18.74 -22.81 25.97
N ASP A 64 17.74 -23.68 26.11
CA ASP A 64 17.98 -25.01 26.70
C ASP A 64 18.70 -25.93 25.72
N ASP A 65 18.44 -25.75 24.42
CA ASP A 65 19.10 -26.47 23.34
C ASP A 65 19.02 -25.67 22.02
N LEU A 66 20.05 -25.80 21.20
CA LEU A 66 20.15 -25.20 19.86
C LEU A 66 20.47 -26.29 18.84
N ILE A 67 19.51 -26.57 17.97
CA ILE A 67 19.65 -27.59 16.94
C ILE A 67 19.96 -26.92 15.60
N VAL A 68 21.12 -27.27 15.06
CA VAL A 68 21.49 -26.84 13.70
C VAL A 68 20.89 -27.80 12.68
N GLY A 69 20.04 -27.28 11.80
CA GLY A 69 19.39 -28.07 10.76
C GLY A 69 18.20 -27.39 10.09
N ASP A 70 17.71 -28.00 9.01
CA ASP A 70 16.52 -27.54 8.32
C ASP A 70 15.26 -27.97 9.08
N CYS A 71 14.49 -27.00 9.59
CA CYS A 71 13.29 -27.25 10.40
C CYS A 71 12.15 -27.94 9.64
N ARG A 72 12.25 -28.08 8.31
CA ARG A 72 11.28 -28.84 7.49
C ARG A 72 11.45 -30.36 7.59
N GLN A 73 12.60 -30.82 8.09
CA GLN A 73 12.90 -32.24 8.18
C GLN A 73 12.36 -32.82 9.49
N ASN A 74 11.61 -33.92 9.39
CA ASN A 74 11.04 -34.60 10.57
C ASN A 74 12.13 -35.02 11.58
N SER A 75 13.29 -35.50 11.11
CA SER A 75 14.41 -35.90 11.97
C SER A 75 14.94 -34.75 12.83
N VAL A 76 14.93 -33.50 12.32
CA VAL A 76 15.35 -32.30 13.07
C VAL A 76 14.29 -31.92 14.11
N LEU A 77 13.01 -31.98 13.74
CA LEU A 77 11.89 -31.71 14.65
C LEU A 77 11.79 -32.75 15.78
N GLU A 78 12.09 -34.01 15.48
CA GLU A 78 12.15 -35.10 16.46
C GLU A 78 13.30 -34.89 17.45
N ARG A 79 14.50 -34.50 16.98
CA ARG A 79 15.61 -34.09 17.85
C ARG A 79 15.21 -32.94 18.78
N ALA A 80 14.39 -32.00 18.28
CA ALA A 80 13.84 -30.91 19.07
C ALA A 80 12.68 -31.32 20.00
N LYS A 81 12.34 -32.61 20.05
CA LYS A 81 11.27 -33.17 20.89
C LYS A 81 9.93 -32.47 20.66
N ILE A 82 9.57 -32.23 19.40
CA ILE A 82 8.32 -31.53 19.02
C ILE A 82 7.05 -32.19 19.61
N SER A 83 7.06 -33.51 19.79
CA SER A 83 5.96 -34.26 20.42
C SER A 83 5.66 -33.83 21.86
N GLN A 84 6.62 -33.19 22.54
CA GLN A 84 6.48 -32.68 23.91
C GLN A 84 6.32 -31.15 23.96
N CYS A 85 6.35 -30.46 22.82
CA CYS A 85 6.27 -29.01 22.78
C CYS A 85 4.81 -28.52 22.84
N ARG A 86 4.53 -27.60 23.76
CA ARG A 86 3.23 -26.94 23.91
C ARG A 86 2.95 -26.00 22.73
N ALA A 87 3.96 -25.29 22.26
CA ALA A 87 3.86 -24.41 21.10
C ALA A 87 5.14 -24.44 20.25
N ALA A 88 4.96 -24.17 18.95
CA ALA A 88 6.04 -23.98 17.99
C ALA A 88 5.88 -22.63 17.30
N LEU A 89 6.90 -21.77 17.42
CA LEU A 89 7.01 -20.46 16.81
C LEU A 89 7.82 -20.59 15.52
N LEU A 90 7.19 -20.37 14.38
CA LEU A 90 7.79 -20.51 13.05
C LEU A 90 8.04 -19.12 12.46
N VAL A 91 9.23 -18.59 12.71
CA VAL A 91 9.55 -17.16 12.57
C VAL A 91 10.72 -16.90 11.63
N THR A 92 11.01 -17.83 10.72
CA THR A 92 12.03 -17.64 9.68
C THR A 92 11.68 -16.48 8.75
N SER A 93 12.66 -16.00 7.98
CA SER A 93 12.46 -14.95 6.97
C SER A 93 11.67 -15.42 5.74
N ASN A 94 11.53 -16.73 5.54
CA ASN A 94 10.88 -17.33 4.38
C ASN A 94 9.53 -17.95 4.79
N GLU A 95 8.43 -17.32 4.37
CA GLU A 95 7.08 -17.79 4.69
C GLU A 95 6.80 -19.21 4.18
N ARG A 96 7.40 -19.61 3.05
CA ARG A 96 7.28 -20.98 2.54
C ARG A 96 7.87 -21.99 3.53
N VAL A 97 9.04 -21.70 4.08
CA VAL A 97 9.70 -22.55 5.08
C VAL A 97 8.83 -22.63 6.33
N ASN A 98 8.22 -21.53 6.77
CA ASN A 98 7.32 -21.53 7.91
C ASN A 98 6.08 -22.42 7.68
N VAL A 99 5.47 -22.36 6.50
CA VAL A 99 4.29 -23.18 6.16
C VAL A 99 4.65 -24.67 6.01
N GLU A 100 5.75 -24.99 5.32
CA GLU A 100 6.25 -26.38 5.19
C GLU A 100 6.56 -26.97 6.57
N THR A 101 7.20 -26.19 7.44
CA THR A 101 7.50 -26.59 8.82
C THR A 101 6.23 -26.77 9.65
N ALA A 102 5.21 -25.93 9.46
CA ALA A 102 3.93 -26.06 10.17
C ALA A 102 3.23 -27.38 9.87
N LEU A 103 3.25 -27.78 8.60
CA LEU A 103 2.70 -29.06 8.14
C LEU A 103 3.49 -30.23 8.76
N ALA A 104 4.83 -30.17 8.73
CA ALA A 104 5.68 -31.19 9.34
C ALA A 104 5.48 -31.29 10.87
N VAL A 105 5.40 -30.16 11.58
CA VAL A 105 5.09 -30.12 13.01
C VAL A 105 3.73 -30.74 13.29
N ARG A 106 2.69 -30.40 12.51
CA ARG A 106 1.34 -30.92 12.73
C ARG A 106 1.25 -32.43 12.49
N GLN A 107 2.03 -32.97 11.55
CA GLN A 107 2.14 -34.42 11.34
C GLN A 107 2.73 -35.14 12.56
N LEU A 108 3.70 -34.54 13.25
CA LEU A 108 4.37 -35.13 14.41
C LEU A 108 3.67 -34.85 15.74
N ASN A 109 2.99 -33.71 15.86
CA ASN A 109 2.24 -33.32 17.05
C ASN A 109 0.91 -32.61 16.68
N PRO A 110 -0.23 -33.32 16.71
CA PRO A 110 -1.55 -32.77 16.42
C PRO A 110 -2.03 -31.66 17.37
N GLN A 111 -1.45 -31.56 18.58
CA GLN A 111 -1.94 -30.67 19.65
C GLN A 111 -1.10 -29.39 19.81
N THR A 112 0.14 -29.37 19.31
CA THR A 112 1.03 -28.20 19.42
C THR A 112 0.36 -26.94 18.88
N ARG A 113 0.41 -25.86 19.65
CA ARG A 113 0.00 -24.54 19.17
C ARG A 113 0.99 -24.02 18.12
N LEU A 114 0.50 -23.71 16.93
CA LEU A 114 1.33 -23.16 15.85
C LEU A 114 1.21 -21.63 15.85
N VAL A 115 2.36 -20.95 16.00
CA VAL A 115 2.46 -19.49 15.87
C VAL A 115 3.37 -19.21 14.68
N ILE A 116 2.81 -18.64 13.61
CA ILE A 116 3.52 -18.51 12.34
C ILE A 116 3.73 -17.05 11.97
N ARG A 117 4.92 -16.73 11.47
CA ARG A 117 5.16 -15.50 10.72
C ARG A 117 4.64 -15.63 9.29
N SER A 118 3.59 -14.89 8.95
CA SER A 118 3.00 -14.84 7.60
C SER A 118 2.14 -13.59 7.39
N GLY A 119 2.41 -12.86 6.30
CA GLY A 119 1.60 -11.74 5.82
C GLY A 119 0.47 -12.12 4.86
N GLN A 120 0.25 -13.41 4.57
CA GLN A 120 -0.71 -13.87 3.58
C GLN A 120 -2.07 -14.20 4.21
N SER A 121 -2.96 -13.21 4.31
CA SER A 121 -4.28 -13.35 4.95
C SER A 121 -5.12 -14.53 4.43
N ASN A 122 -5.23 -14.69 3.11
CA ASN A 122 -6.02 -15.77 2.50
C ASN A 122 -5.44 -17.15 2.82
N LEU A 123 -4.12 -17.30 2.74
CA LEU A 123 -3.44 -18.54 3.09
C LEU A 123 -3.60 -18.84 4.58
N ASN A 124 -3.46 -17.83 5.44
CA ASN A 124 -3.59 -17.98 6.88
C ASN A 124 -4.99 -18.46 7.28
N GLN A 125 -6.04 -18.00 6.59
CA GLN A 125 -7.41 -18.46 6.83
C GLN A 125 -7.59 -19.94 6.47
N LEU A 126 -7.03 -20.38 5.34
CA LEU A 126 -7.05 -21.79 4.94
C LEU A 126 -6.26 -22.66 5.92
N LEU A 127 -5.06 -22.23 6.31
CA LEU A 127 -4.23 -22.95 7.28
C LEU A 127 -4.87 -23.03 8.65
N TYR A 128 -5.57 -21.97 9.09
CA TYR A 128 -6.33 -21.97 10.34
C TYR A 128 -7.40 -23.06 10.35
N GLN A 129 -8.17 -23.17 9.26
CA GLN A 129 -9.22 -24.18 9.10
C GLN A 129 -8.67 -25.61 9.05
N GLN A 130 -7.52 -25.82 8.43
CA GLN A 130 -6.95 -27.16 8.22
C GLN A 130 -6.08 -27.65 9.38
N LEU A 131 -5.30 -26.77 10.01
CA LEU A 131 -4.31 -27.17 11.00
C LEU A 131 -4.85 -27.15 12.43
N GLY A 132 -5.86 -26.33 12.74
CA GLY A 132 -6.35 -26.13 14.11
C GLY A 132 -5.28 -25.58 15.07
N ASN A 133 -5.68 -25.00 16.21
CA ASN A 133 -4.78 -24.37 17.20
C ASN A 133 -3.61 -23.58 16.56
N PHE A 134 -3.98 -22.72 15.62
CA PHE A 134 -3.08 -22.02 14.71
C PHE A 134 -3.29 -20.52 14.84
N ILE A 135 -2.22 -19.75 14.79
CA ILE A 135 -2.28 -18.30 14.65
C ILE A 135 -1.15 -17.83 13.76
N ALA A 136 -1.44 -16.85 12.91
CA ALA A 136 -0.45 -16.23 12.04
C ALA A 136 -0.37 -14.73 12.32
N PHE A 137 0.85 -14.22 12.36
CA PHE A 137 1.14 -12.82 12.57
C PHE A 137 2.11 -12.30 11.50
N GLU A 138 1.89 -11.07 11.07
CA GLU A 138 2.90 -10.31 10.34
C GLU A 138 3.48 -9.25 11.28
N PRO A 139 4.77 -9.38 11.68
CA PRO A 139 5.40 -8.47 12.65
C PRO A 139 5.30 -6.99 12.25
N THR A 140 5.36 -6.71 10.95
CA THR A 140 5.24 -5.33 10.45
C THR A 140 3.83 -4.78 10.63
N GLN A 141 2.79 -5.61 10.52
CA GLN A 141 1.40 -5.19 10.77
C GLN A 141 1.12 -4.96 12.25
N LEU A 142 1.76 -5.70 13.16
CA LEU A 142 1.58 -5.52 14.61
C LEU A 142 2.19 -4.22 15.13
N SER A 143 3.36 -3.83 14.62
CA SER A 143 4.08 -2.63 15.08
C SER A 143 3.59 -1.34 14.44
N THR A 144 3.06 -1.42 13.22
CA THR A 144 2.63 -0.27 12.44
C THR A 144 1.64 0.67 13.16
N PRO A 145 0.55 0.19 13.79
CA PRO A 145 -0.40 1.07 14.47
C PRO A 145 0.26 1.86 15.60
N ALA A 146 1.11 1.21 16.39
CA ALA A 146 1.85 1.84 17.49
C ALA A 146 2.82 2.92 16.98
N LEU A 147 3.51 2.66 15.86
CA LEU A 147 4.41 3.64 15.23
C LEU A 147 3.64 4.83 14.63
N ALA A 148 2.52 4.57 13.96
CA ALA A 148 1.65 5.62 13.44
C ALA A 148 1.10 6.49 14.59
N LEU A 149 0.69 5.86 15.69
CA LEU A 149 0.24 6.52 16.90
C LEU A 149 1.31 7.41 17.52
N ALA A 150 2.54 6.90 17.67
CA ALA A 150 3.64 7.68 18.20
C ALA A 150 3.93 8.93 17.35
N ALA A 151 3.71 8.86 16.04
CA ALA A 151 3.85 10.01 15.14
C ALA A 151 2.75 11.08 15.31
N LEU A 152 1.58 10.73 15.87
CA LEU A 152 0.47 11.66 16.13
C LEU A 152 0.65 12.48 17.42
N GLY A 153 1.73 12.25 18.17
CA GLY A 153 2.04 12.99 19.38
C GLY A 153 1.44 12.39 20.66
N SER A 154 1.79 13.00 21.80
CA SER A 154 1.59 12.47 23.15
C SER A 154 0.14 12.38 23.62
N GLU A 155 -0.79 12.99 22.89
CA GLU A 155 -2.19 12.99 23.29
C GLU A 155 -2.89 11.68 22.94
N THR A 156 -2.45 10.94 21.91
CA THR A 156 -3.07 9.64 21.60
C THR A 156 -2.35 8.51 22.32
N LEU A 157 -3.06 7.78 23.17
CA LEU A 157 -2.52 6.58 23.81
C LEU A 157 -2.78 5.30 23.01
N GLY A 158 -3.85 5.24 22.20
CA GLY A 158 -4.19 4.03 21.45
C GLY A 158 -5.42 4.16 20.55
N PHE A 159 -5.60 3.17 19.68
CA PHE A 159 -6.84 2.94 18.92
C PHE A 159 -7.31 1.50 19.12
N PHE A 160 -8.62 1.28 19.07
CA PHE A 160 -9.21 -0.05 18.99
C PHE A 160 -10.47 -0.02 18.15
N ASP A 161 -10.76 -1.14 17.51
CA ASP A 161 -11.99 -1.35 16.77
C ASP A 161 -13.02 -2.02 17.67
N LEU A 162 -14.22 -1.47 17.72
CA LEU A 162 -15.37 -2.06 18.40
C LEU A 162 -16.56 -2.01 17.46
N ASP A 163 -17.05 -3.18 17.05
CA ASP A 163 -18.18 -3.34 16.11
C ASP A 163 -18.02 -2.52 14.80
N GLY A 164 -16.80 -2.41 14.29
CA GLY A 164 -16.48 -1.66 13.07
C GLY A 164 -16.37 -0.14 13.27
N GLN A 165 -16.45 0.34 14.51
CA GLN A 165 -16.17 1.73 14.87
C GLN A 165 -14.78 1.85 15.48
N GLN A 166 -13.96 2.74 14.91
CA GLN A 166 -12.65 3.05 15.47
C GLN A 166 -12.77 4.05 16.63
N LEU A 167 -12.35 3.60 17.80
CA LEU A 167 -12.27 4.39 19.03
C LEU A 167 -10.81 4.73 19.33
N ARG A 168 -10.59 5.95 19.81
CA ARG A 168 -9.28 6.48 20.20
C ARG A 168 -9.25 6.70 21.72
N VAL A 169 -8.15 6.31 22.36
CA VAL A 169 -7.83 6.71 23.73
C VAL A 169 -6.98 7.98 23.68
N VAL A 170 -7.46 9.05 24.30
CA VAL A 170 -6.77 10.34 24.35
C VAL A 170 -6.40 10.67 25.79
N LYS A 171 -5.16 11.08 26.02
CA LYS A 171 -4.66 11.69 27.25
C LYS A 171 -4.34 13.16 26.98
N ARG A 172 -5.19 14.06 27.49
CA ARG A 172 -5.03 15.50 27.32
C ARG A 172 -4.72 16.14 28.67
N GLN A 173 -3.69 16.98 28.71
CA GLN A 173 -3.46 17.87 29.84
C GLN A 173 -4.18 19.18 29.56
N ILE A 174 -4.97 19.65 30.52
CA ILE A 174 -5.82 20.82 30.36
C ILE A 174 -4.98 22.07 30.62
N GLU A 175 -4.83 22.91 29.60
CA GLU A 175 -4.16 24.20 29.72
C GLU A 175 -5.11 25.26 30.32
N SER A 176 -4.54 26.41 30.71
CA SER A 176 -5.33 27.45 31.41
C SER A 176 -6.32 28.17 30.48
N ASP A 177 -6.12 28.08 29.17
CA ASP A 177 -6.95 28.63 28.10
C ASP A 177 -7.85 27.57 27.42
N ASP A 178 -7.84 26.33 27.93
CA ASP A 178 -8.62 25.24 27.36
C ASP A 178 -10.14 25.47 27.54
N PRO A 179 -10.98 25.24 26.51
CA PRO A 179 -12.43 25.42 26.60
C PRO A 179 -13.12 24.63 27.73
N TRP A 180 -12.53 23.50 28.16
CA TRP A 180 -13.07 22.68 29.25
C TRP A 180 -12.64 23.17 30.63
N CYS A 181 -11.66 24.06 30.71
CA CYS A 181 -11.13 24.58 31.96
C CYS A 181 -12.18 25.49 32.64
N ARG A 182 -12.54 25.17 33.89
CA ARG A 182 -13.39 25.98 34.78
C ARG A 182 -14.81 26.29 34.28
N THR A 183 -15.26 25.66 33.18
CA THR A 183 -16.56 25.96 32.55
C THR A 183 -17.59 24.85 32.71
N ARG A 184 -17.16 23.58 32.79
CA ARG A 184 -18.05 22.41 32.82
C ARG A 184 -17.69 21.43 33.91
N LEU A 185 -18.69 20.69 34.36
CA LEU A 185 -18.49 19.50 35.21
C LEU A 185 -17.97 18.35 34.34
N LEU A 186 -17.17 17.46 34.93
CA LEU A 186 -16.59 16.32 34.20
C LEU A 186 -17.65 15.48 33.48
N HIS A 187 -18.80 15.22 34.11
CA HIS A 187 -19.84 14.41 33.48
C HIS A 187 -20.45 15.05 32.22
N GLU A 188 -20.43 16.38 32.11
CA GLU A 188 -20.97 17.14 30.97
C GLU A 188 -20.05 17.10 29.74
N LEU A 189 -18.81 16.64 29.91
CA LEU A 189 -17.87 16.41 28.83
C LEU A 189 -18.13 15.09 28.11
N ASN A 190 -18.92 14.19 28.71
CA ASN A 190 -19.39 12.98 28.03
C ASN A 190 -20.40 13.32 26.94
N SER A 191 -20.28 12.68 25.79
CA SER A 191 -21.22 12.80 24.67
C SER A 191 -21.53 11.43 24.08
N GLN A 192 -22.34 11.39 23.03
CA GLN A 192 -22.55 10.15 22.27
C GLN A 192 -21.26 9.61 21.65
N ALA A 193 -20.31 10.50 21.37
CA ALA A 193 -19.04 10.18 20.71
C ALA A 193 -17.83 10.26 21.65
N ARG A 194 -18.01 10.60 22.94
CA ARG A 194 -16.92 10.77 23.91
C ARG A 194 -17.28 10.23 25.29
N ARG A 195 -16.38 9.46 25.91
CA ARG A 195 -16.52 8.97 27.29
C ARG A 195 -15.24 9.17 28.07
N ILE A 196 -15.31 9.88 29.19
CA ILE A 196 -14.20 10.02 30.12
C ILE A 196 -13.99 8.70 30.87
N LEU A 197 -12.73 8.29 30.93
CA LEU A 197 -12.29 7.11 31.67
C LEU A 197 -11.63 7.52 32.98
N VAL A 198 -10.73 8.52 32.94
CA VAL A 198 -9.93 8.91 34.12
C VAL A 198 -9.75 10.42 34.15
N HIS A 199 -9.82 10.99 35.35
CA HIS A 199 -9.42 12.36 35.66
C HIS A 199 -8.34 12.33 36.74
N LEU A 200 -7.23 13.02 36.50
CA LEU A 200 -6.06 13.08 37.38
C LEU A 200 -5.74 14.55 37.66
N ARG A 201 -5.90 15.00 38.91
CA ARG A 201 -5.44 16.36 39.32
C ARG A 201 -3.92 16.47 39.39
N HIS A 202 -3.24 15.37 39.69
CA HIS A 202 -1.78 15.31 39.74
C HIS A 202 -1.28 14.07 38.99
N PRO A 203 -0.26 14.20 38.12
CA PRO A 203 0.19 13.12 37.23
C PRO A 203 0.77 11.89 37.95
N ASN A 204 1.02 11.97 39.26
CA ASN A 204 1.67 10.92 40.05
C ASN A 204 0.73 9.99 40.84
N HIS A 205 -0.59 10.23 40.82
CA HIS A 205 -1.56 9.35 41.49
C HIS A 205 -2.53 8.77 40.46
N LEU A 206 -2.14 7.68 39.80
CA LEU A 206 -3.10 6.81 39.10
C LEU A 206 -4.01 6.19 40.18
N SER A 207 -5.25 6.67 40.29
CA SER A 207 -6.29 6.01 41.07
C SER A 207 -6.41 4.56 40.61
N GLN A 208 -6.49 3.61 41.55
CA GLN A 208 -6.35 2.17 41.31
C GLN A 208 -7.47 1.54 40.44
N SER A 209 -8.39 2.33 39.84
CA SER A 209 -9.51 1.81 39.05
C SER A 209 -10.05 2.83 38.03
N PHE A 210 -10.25 2.39 36.78
CA PHE A 210 -10.77 3.17 35.63
C PHE A 210 -12.21 3.72 35.78
N HIS A 211 -12.86 3.50 36.92
CA HIS A 211 -14.25 3.90 37.17
C HIS A 211 -14.40 4.88 38.34
N GLN A 212 -13.31 5.25 39.01
CA GLN A 212 -13.31 6.09 40.20
C GLN A 212 -12.91 7.54 39.86
N TRP A 213 -13.71 8.21 39.04
CA TRP A 213 -13.61 9.66 38.85
C TRP A 213 -14.88 10.34 39.38
N GLU A 214 -14.75 11.51 40.01
CA GLU A 214 -15.87 12.23 40.60
C GLU A 214 -16.65 13.01 39.52
N PRO A 215 -17.91 12.64 39.22
CA PRO A 215 -18.62 13.23 38.08
C PRO A 215 -18.87 14.73 38.20
N ASN A 216 -19.00 15.21 39.44
CA ASN A 216 -19.37 16.58 39.79
C ASN A 216 -18.15 17.49 40.03
N GLU A 217 -16.93 17.04 39.75
CA GLU A 217 -15.75 17.90 39.82
C GLU A 217 -15.65 18.80 38.59
N ILE A 218 -15.11 20.01 38.80
CA ILE A 218 -14.80 20.97 37.74
C ILE A 218 -13.36 20.72 37.28
N VAL A 219 -13.14 20.75 35.97
CA VAL A 219 -11.80 20.59 35.39
C VAL A 219 -10.95 21.84 35.65
N LEU A 220 -9.79 21.66 36.26
CA LEU A 220 -8.83 22.72 36.59
C LEU A 220 -7.63 22.72 35.63
N PRO A 221 -6.88 23.84 35.53
CA PRO A 221 -5.63 23.86 34.78
C PRO A 221 -4.63 22.85 35.33
N LYS A 222 -3.89 22.20 34.43
CA LYS A 222 -2.93 21.10 34.66
C LYS A 222 -3.53 19.75 35.01
N ASP A 223 -4.85 19.64 35.16
CA ASP A 223 -5.53 18.36 35.25
C ASP A 223 -5.28 17.55 33.98
N THR A 224 -5.16 16.23 34.13
CA THR A 224 -5.02 15.30 33.01
C THR A 224 -6.29 14.48 32.87
N LEU A 225 -6.89 14.52 31.68
CA LEU A 225 -8.06 13.73 31.32
C LEU A 225 -7.65 12.61 30.38
N VAL A 226 -8.12 11.39 30.69
CA VAL A 226 -8.06 10.25 29.78
C VAL A 226 -9.47 9.91 29.35
N TYR A 227 -9.74 9.93 28.05
CA TYR A 227 -11.07 9.70 27.50
C TYR A 227 -11.03 8.90 26.19
N LEU A 228 -12.14 8.24 25.88
CA LEU A 228 -12.42 7.60 24.61
C LEU A 228 -13.19 8.56 23.70
N GLU A 229 -12.84 8.61 22.42
CA GLU A 229 -13.66 9.28 21.42
C GLU A 229 -13.72 8.52 20.09
N THR A 230 -14.78 8.72 19.31
CA THR A 230 -14.89 8.15 17.96
C THR A 230 -13.98 8.90 16.98
N ALA A 231 -13.31 8.16 16.10
CA ALA A 231 -12.33 8.72 15.17
C ALA A 231 -12.91 9.76 14.16
N GLU A 232 -14.24 9.85 14.00
CA GLU A 232 -14.86 10.85 13.13
C GLU A 232 -14.65 12.30 13.61
N GLN A 233 -14.40 12.52 14.91
CA GLN A 233 -14.13 13.84 15.48
C GLN A 233 -12.66 14.29 15.32
N PHE A 234 -11.80 13.50 14.66
CA PHE A 234 -10.38 13.79 14.44
C PHE A 234 -10.11 15.23 13.95
N PHE A 235 -11.01 15.80 13.13
CA PHE A 235 -10.84 17.12 12.53
C PHE A 235 -11.10 18.31 13.48
N LEU A 236 -11.74 18.12 14.62
CA LEU A 236 -12.16 19.25 15.48
C LEU A 236 -11.18 19.54 16.62
N THR A 237 -10.39 18.55 17.03
CA THR A 237 -9.46 18.67 18.17
C THR A 237 -8.02 19.01 17.77
N SER A 238 -7.66 18.99 16.48
CA SER A 238 -6.43 19.64 15.98
C SER A 238 -6.61 21.16 15.88
N THR A 239 -7.12 21.78 16.94
CA THR A 239 -7.15 23.23 17.12
C THR A 239 -5.95 23.64 17.96
N GLN A 240 -4.73 23.41 17.44
CA GLN A 240 -3.72 24.45 17.64
C GLN A 240 -4.25 25.67 16.89
N GLN A 241 -4.61 26.71 17.65
CA GLN A 241 -5.22 27.94 17.17
C GLN A 241 -4.54 28.42 15.87
N PRO A 242 -5.28 28.74 14.80
CA PRO A 242 -4.68 29.44 13.68
C PRO A 242 -4.19 30.77 14.22
N ALA A 243 -2.86 30.93 14.31
CA ALA A 243 -2.24 32.20 14.65
C ALA A 243 -2.92 33.28 13.81
N THR A 244 -3.63 34.18 14.48
CA THR A 244 -4.40 35.26 13.88
C THR A 244 -3.46 36.09 13.01
N PHE A 245 -3.56 35.87 11.70
CA PHE A 245 -2.67 36.47 10.73
C PHE A 245 -3.10 37.92 10.53
N TRP A 246 -2.58 38.83 11.36
CA TRP A 246 -2.62 40.26 11.08
C TRP A 246 -1.80 40.52 9.81
N ARG A 247 -2.48 40.56 8.65
CA ARG A 247 -1.90 41.03 7.39
C ARG A 247 -1.55 42.51 7.54
N GLN A 248 -0.27 42.81 7.71
CA GLN A 248 0.23 44.14 7.37
C GLN A 248 0.17 44.32 5.85
N PRO A 249 -0.41 45.42 5.34
CA PRO A 249 -0.41 45.69 3.92
C PRO A 249 0.98 46.17 3.51
N LYS A 250 1.82 45.26 2.99
CA LYS A 250 3.05 45.68 2.30
C LYS A 250 2.68 46.27 0.94
N ARG A 251 3.06 47.53 0.72
CA ARG A 251 2.96 48.22 -0.57
C ARG A 251 3.76 47.43 -1.62
N LEU A 252 3.05 46.87 -2.60
CA LEU A 252 3.65 46.18 -3.74
C LEU A 252 4.19 47.19 -4.75
N THR A 253 5.48 47.11 -5.06
CA THR A 253 6.14 47.89 -6.11
C THR A 253 5.98 47.22 -7.48
N TRP A 254 5.68 48.01 -8.52
CA TRP A 254 5.40 47.58 -9.91
C TRP A 254 6.46 46.66 -10.54
N HIS A 255 7.71 46.72 -10.08
CA HIS A 255 8.80 45.88 -10.55
C HIS A 255 8.62 44.38 -10.19
N GLU A 256 7.97 44.06 -9.07
CA GLU A 256 7.69 42.67 -8.68
C GLU A 256 6.54 42.03 -9.48
N ILE A 257 5.59 42.86 -9.95
CA ILE A 257 4.49 42.43 -10.81
C ILE A 257 5.02 42.09 -12.21
N PHE A 258 5.92 42.91 -12.76
CA PHE A 258 6.50 42.69 -14.08
C PHE A 258 7.43 41.47 -14.12
N ALA A 259 8.22 41.24 -13.06
CA ALA A 259 9.05 40.04 -12.92
C ALA A 259 8.22 38.74 -12.83
N ARG A 260 7.05 38.79 -12.18
CA ARG A 260 6.12 37.64 -12.13
C ARG A 260 5.42 37.38 -13.46
N LEU A 261 5.17 38.42 -14.26
CA LEU A 261 4.53 38.27 -15.57
C LEU A 261 5.47 37.61 -16.60
N ILE A 262 6.74 38.03 -16.63
CA ILE A 262 7.77 37.48 -17.53
C ILE A 262 8.11 36.03 -17.15
N ASN A 263 8.25 35.72 -15.86
CA ASN A 263 8.51 34.35 -15.42
C ASN A 263 7.31 33.41 -15.59
N ASN A 264 6.07 33.92 -15.56
CA ASN A 264 4.88 33.12 -15.88
C ASN A 264 4.71 32.87 -17.39
N LEU A 265 5.16 33.80 -18.24
CA LEU A 265 5.25 33.57 -19.69
C LEU A 265 6.33 32.54 -20.02
N GLN A 266 7.50 32.63 -19.39
CA GLN A 266 8.60 31.68 -19.60
C GLN A 266 8.26 30.26 -19.10
N LYS A 267 7.51 30.13 -17.99
CA LYS A 267 6.97 28.84 -17.51
C LYS A 267 5.78 28.30 -18.31
N ARG A 268 4.97 29.17 -18.95
CA ARG A 268 3.92 28.72 -19.90
C ARG A 268 4.52 28.25 -21.23
N ILE A 269 5.66 28.80 -21.65
CA ILE A 269 6.37 28.40 -22.87
C ILE A 269 7.14 27.08 -22.64
N SER A 270 7.68 26.82 -21.44
CA SER A 270 8.31 25.53 -21.13
C SER A 270 7.32 24.37 -20.90
N GLY A 271 6.02 24.66 -20.74
CA GLY A 271 4.94 23.67 -20.69
C GLY A 271 4.36 23.27 -22.05
N PHE A 272 4.84 23.87 -23.14
CA PHE A 272 4.37 23.56 -24.49
C PHE A 272 5.04 22.31 -25.09
N GLY A 273 6.14 21.82 -24.49
CA GLY A 273 6.92 20.69 -24.99
C GLY A 273 6.33 19.29 -24.73
N LEU A 274 5.34 19.14 -23.85
CA LEU A 274 4.62 17.86 -23.65
C LEU A 274 3.20 17.84 -24.24
N LEU A 275 2.58 19.02 -24.41
CA LEU A 275 1.32 19.15 -25.15
C LEU A 275 1.53 19.13 -26.67
N SER A 276 2.77 19.36 -27.14
CA SER A 276 3.12 19.35 -28.56
C SER A 276 3.07 17.97 -29.19
N PHE A 277 3.41 16.88 -28.50
CA PHE A 277 3.52 15.55 -29.15
C PHE A 277 2.14 14.97 -29.54
N ARG A 278 1.18 14.95 -28.60
CA ARG A 278 -0.22 14.51 -28.89
C ARG A 278 -0.90 15.42 -29.92
N GLN A 279 -0.62 16.73 -29.90
CA GLN A 279 -1.17 17.66 -30.89
C GLN A 279 -0.48 17.55 -32.26
N GLN A 280 0.84 17.29 -32.32
CA GLN A 280 1.59 17.06 -33.55
C GLN A 280 1.11 15.80 -34.25
N VAL A 281 0.96 14.69 -33.52
CA VAL A 281 0.42 13.42 -34.05
C VAL A 281 -0.99 13.61 -34.62
N ARG A 282 -1.89 14.27 -33.88
CA ARG A 282 -3.26 14.55 -34.35
C ARG A 282 -3.26 15.47 -35.58
N ARG A 283 -2.37 16.46 -35.63
CA ARG A 283 -2.22 17.35 -36.80
C ARG A 283 -1.69 16.60 -38.01
N VAL A 284 -0.69 15.75 -37.86
CA VAL A 284 -0.14 14.91 -38.94
C VAL A 284 -1.20 13.97 -39.48
N ALA A 285 -1.96 13.29 -38.61
CA ALA A 285 -3.07 12.43 -39.03
C ALA A 285 -4.15 13.17 -39.83
N LEU A 286 -4.55 14.37 -39.36
CA LEU A 286 -5.53 15.21 -40.05
C LEU A 286 -5.02 15.70 -41.41
N ILE A 287 -3.76 16.11 -41.49
CA ILE A 287 -3.14 16.56 -42.74
C ILE A 287 -3.06 15.39 -43.74
N CYS A 288 -2.58 14.22 -43.30
CA CYS A 288 -2.51 13.04 -44.17
C CYS A 288 -3.90 12.58 -44.64
N SER A 289 -4.90 12.59 -43.76
CA SER A 289 -6.29 12.26 -44.12
C SER A 289 -6.88 13.26 -45.13
N ALA A 290 -6.59 14.56 -44.97
CA ALA A 290 -7.01 15.58 -45.92
C ALA A 290 -6.34 15.40 -47.30
N ILE A 291 -5.04 15.09 -47.34
CA ILE A 291 -4.30 14.81 -48.58
C ILE A 291 -4.90 13.61 -49.31
N VAL A 292 -5.19 12.51 -48.59
CA VAL A 292 -5.83 11.31 -49.14
C VAL A 292 -7.20 11.62 -49.73
N LEU A 293 -8.02 12.42 -49.04
CA LEU A 293 -9.34 12.84 -49.52
C LEU A 293 -9.23 13.67 -50.81
N VAL A 294 -8.30 14.63 -50.85
CA VAL A 294 -8.07 15.47 -52.04
C VAL A 294 -7.60 14.62 -53.23
N LEU A 295 -6.65 13.71 -53.01
CA LEU A 295 -6.16 12.79 -54.06
C LEU A 295 -7.28 11.88 -54.57
N LEU A 296 -8.15 11.42 -53.69
CA LEU A 296 -9.31 10.60 -54.06
C LEU A 296 -10.29 11.40 -54.94
N LEU A 297 -10.58 12.66 -54.60
CA LEU A 297 -11.46 13.51 -55.39
C LEU A 297 -10.85 13.85 -56.77
N ILE A 298 -9.56 14.20 -56.79
CA ILE A 298 -8.82 14.49 -58.02
C ILE A 298 -8.76 13.25 -58.91
N GLY A 299 -8.45 12.07 -58.35
CA GLY A 299 -8.44 10.81 -59.09
C GLY A 299 -9.80 10.47 -59.66
N THR A 300 -10.87 10.59 -58.86
CA THR A 300 -12.25 10.35 -59.32
C THR A 300 -12.63 11.27 -60.48
N ALA A 301 -12.25 12.56 -60.41
CA ALA A 301 -12.50 13.52 -61.48
C ALA A 301 -11.67 13.23 -62.74
N LEU A 302 -10.39 12.88 -62.60
CA LEU A 302 -9.50 12.50 -63.71
C LEU A 302 -9.98 11.25 -64.44
N PHE A 303 -10.33 10.20 -63.71
CA PHE A 303 -10.86 8.96 -64.30
C PHE A 303 -12.20 9.19 -65.00
N ARG A 304 -13.09 10.01 -64.42
CA ARG A 304 -14.36 10.39 -65.04
C ARG A 304 -14.18 11.21 -66.31
N TRP A 305 -13.21 12.14 -66.33
CA TRP A 305 -12.92 12.96 -67.50
C TRP A 305 -12.33 12.12 -68.64
N TYR A 306 -11.38 11.24 -68.32
CA TYR A 306 -10.70 10.44 -69.34
C TYR A 306 -11.58 9.29 -69.89
N TYR A 307 -12.42 8.69 -69.05
CA TYR A 307 -13.38 7.64 -69.45
C TYR A 307 -14.84 8.11 -69.28
N PRO A 308 -15.36 8.95 -70.20
CA PRO A 308 -16.70 9.53 -70.09
C PRO A 308 -17.85 8.50 -70.16
N GLY A 309 -17.58 7.25 -70.52
CA GLY A 309 -18.52 6.13 -70.49
C GLY A 309 -18.76 5.51 -69.10
N THR A 310 -17.96 5.87 -68.08
CA THR A 310 -18.05 5.29 -66.73
C THR A 310 -18.91 6.13 -65.79
N SER A 311 -19.63 5.49 -64.85
CA SER A 311 -20.43 6.23 -63.85
C SER A 311 -19.51 6.91 -62.82
N TRP A 312 -20.02 7.94 -62.13
CA TRP A 312 -19.28 8.60 -61.04
C TRP A 312 -18.90 7.64 -59.91
N LEU A 313 -19.77 6.66 -59.63
CA LEU A 313 -19.53 5.64 -58.61
C LEU A 313 -18.40 4.69 -59.03
N SER A 314 -18.32 4.31 -60.32
CA SER A 314 -17.24 3.44 -60.79
C SER A 314 -15.88 4.15 -60.82
N ALA A 315 -15.84 5.44 -61.17
CA ALA A 315 -14.60 6.22 -61.13
C ALA A 315 -14.08 6.39 -59.67
N PHE A 316 -15.00 6.58 -58.72
CA PHE A 316 -14.68 6.59 -57.29
C PHE A 316 -14.14 5.24 -56.84
N TYR A 317 -14.79 4.14 -57.24
CA TYR A 317 -14.39 2.78 -56.86
C TYR A 317 -12.99 2.42 -57.35
N VAL A 318 -12.68 2.72 -58.62
CA VAL A 318 -11.33 2.52 -59.20
C VAL A 318 -10.29 3.35 -58.45
N THR A 319 -10.58 4.62 -58.17
CA THR A 319 -9.66 5.50 -57.44
C THR A 319 -9.43 5.03 -56.00
N ALA A 320 -10.49 4.56 -55.30
CA ALA A 320 -10.39 4.04 -53.95
C ALA A 320 -9.53 2.75 -53.90
N ILE A 321 -9.74 1.82 -54.84
CA ILE A 321 -8.94 0.59 -54.92
C ILE A 321 -7.46 0.91 -55.17
N LEU A 322 -7.15 1.84 -56.07
CA LEU A 322 -5.78 2.29 -56.30
C LEU A 322 -5.15 2.90 -55.03
N LEU A 323 -5.94 3.59 -54.21
CA LEU A 323 -5.46 4.22 -52.97
C LEU A 323 -5.18 3.17 -51.89
N LEU A 324 -6.01 2.13 -51.80
CA LEU A 324 -5.83 1.02 -50.87
C LEU A 324 -4.75 0.01 -51.31
N GLY A 325 -4.14 0.22 -52.47
CA GLY A 325 -3.05 -0.61 -52.97
C GLY A 325 -3.45 -1.73 -53.94
N GLY A 326 -4.72 -1.80 -54.35
CA GLY A 326 -5.25 -2.82 -55.26
C GLY A 326 -4.97 -2.55 -56.74
N TYR A 327 -3.73 -2.19 -57.10
CA TYR A 327 -3.36 -2.00 -58.51
C TYR A 327 -3.50 -3.30 -59.31
N SER A 328 -3.09 -4.45 -58.74
CA SER A 328 -3.18 -5.75 -59.42
C SER A 328 -4.60 -6.11 -59.86
N ASP A 329 -5.59 -5.87 -59.01
CA ASP A 329 -6.95 -6.39 -59.20
C ASP A 329 -7.74 -5.61 -60.26
N LEU A 330 -7.34 -4.37 -60.53
CA LEU A 330 -7.96 -3.48 -61.52
C LEU A 330 -7.44 -3.69 -62.95
N PHE A 331 -6.22 -4.19 -63.13
CA PHE A 331 -5.68 -4.42 -64.48
C PHE A 331 -5.85 -5.86 -64.96
N ASP A 332 -6.27 -6.77 -64.08
CA ASP A 332 -6.51 -8.20 -64.41
C ASP A 332 -8.01 -8.51 -64.63
N SER A 333 -8.92 -7.72 -64.05
CA SER A 333 -10.38 -8.00 -64.07
C SER A 333 -11.19 -7.25 -65.13
N PHE A 334 -10.65 -6.16 -65.68
CA PHE A 334 -11.28 -5.44 -66.80
C PHE A 334 -10.59 -5.90 -68.08
N GLU A 335 -11.36 -6.31 -69.10
CA GLU A 335 -10.86 -6.62 -70.45
C GLU A 335 -9.75 -5.63 -70.86
N PRO A 336 -8.70 -6.06 -71.58
CA PRO A 336 -7.51 -5.26 -71.79
C PRO A 336 -7.91 -3.92 -72.39
N ILE A 337 -7.93 -2.89 -71.53
CA ILE A 337 -8.17 -1.51 -71.94
C ILE A 337 -6.91 -1.14 -72.73
N THR A 338 -6.95 -1.40 -74.03
CA THR A 338 -5.83 -1.17 -74.93
C THR A 338 -5.55 0.33 -74.94
N GLU A 339 -4.40 0.69 -74.37
CA GLU A 339 -3.83 2.04 -74.27
C GLU A 339 -4.32 2.91 -73.10
N ILE A 340 -4.09 2.46 -71.87
CA ILE A 340 -4.03 3.38 -70.72
C ILE A 340 -2.80 4.30 -70.88
N PRO A 341 -2.95 5.64 -70.81
CA PRO A 341 -1.82 6.54 -70.90
C PRO A 341 -0.81 6.32 -69.78
N TRP A 342 0.48 6.42 -70.13
CA TRP A 342 1.59 6.31 -69.18
C TRP A 342 1.46 7.31 -68.00
N TRP A 343 0.90 8.49 -68.22
CA TRP A 343 0.70 9.48 -67.15
C TRP A 343 -0.39 9.05 -66.15
N LEU A 344 -1.43 8.35 -66.60
CA LEU A 344 -2.49 7.82 -65.74
C LEU A 344 -1.98 6.63 -64.91
N GLN A 345 -1.08 5.82 -65.48
CA GLN A 345 -0.37 4.76 -64.76
C GLN A 345 0.56 5.32 -63.69
N LEU A 346 1.35 6.36 -64.00
CA LEU A 346 2.19 7.05 -63.02
C LEU A 346 1.36 7.70 -61.92
N PHE A 347 0.21 8.28 -62.27
CA PHE A 347 -0.72 8.83 -61.29
C PHE A 347 -1.28 7.72 -60.38
N GLY A 348 -1.71 6.58 -60.94
CA GLY A 348 -2.17 5.43 -60.18
C GLY A 348 -1.10 4.86 -59.25
N LEU A 349 0.15 4.78 -59.71
CA LEU A 349 1.30 4.38 -58.89
C LEU A 349 1.56 5.36 -57.74
N GLY A 350 1.50 6.67 -58.00
CA GLY A 350 1.64 7.70 -56.98
C GLY A 350 0.52 7.63 -55.93
N LEU A 351 -0.71 7.38 -56.37
CA LEU A 351 -1.87 7.25 -55.50
C LEU A 351 -1.77 6.01 -54.58
N ASN A 352 -1.25 4.90 -55.10
CA ASN A 352 -0.93 3.70 -54.33
C ASN A 352 0.18 3.94 -53.29
N LEU A 353 1.28 4.60 -53.68
CA LEU A 353 2.39 4.87 -52.76
C LEU A 353 1.95 5.77 -51.59
N VAL A 354 1.18 6.82 -51.87
CA VAL A 354 0.65 7.72 -50.84
C VAL A 354 -0.36 7.00 -49.94
N GLY A 355 -1.24 6.19 -50.51
CA GLY A 355 -2.21 5.42 -49.73
C GLY A 355 -1.58 4.36 -48.83
N THR A 356 -0.58 3.63 -49.33
CA THR A 356 0.21 2.67 -48.52
C THR A 356 0.94 3.36 -47.37
N ALA A 357 1.57 4.52 -47.64
CA ALA A 357 2.22 5.30 -46.59
C ALA A 357 1.23 5.80 -45.53
N PHE A 358 0.02 6.21 -45.95
CA PHE A 358 -1.06 6.62 -45.04
C PHE A 358 -1.51 5.48 -44.11
N VAL A 359 -1.71 4.27 -44.65
CA VAL A 359 -2.07 3.09 -43.84
C VAL A 359 -0.98 2.79 -42.81
N GLY A 360 0.29 2.86 -43.20
CA GLY A 360 1.42 2.70 -42.29
C GLY A 360 1.44 3.72 -41.15
N VAL A 361 1.21 5.00 -41.45
CA VAL A 361 1.09 6.06 -40.45
C VAL A 361 -0.10 5.79 -39.52
N LEU A 362 -1.27 5.45 -40.07
CA LEU A 362 -2.46 5.16 -39.26
C LEU A 362 -2.22 4.00 -38.28
N TYR A 363 -1.57 2.93 -38.72
CA TYR A 363 -1.21 1.78 -37.87
C TYR A 363 -0.24 2.16 -36.75
N ALA A 364 0.79 2.96 -37.06
CA ALA A 364 1.75 3.45 -36.07
C ALA A 364 1.03 4.28 -34.99
N LEU A 365 0.14 5.18 -35.41
CA LEU A 365 -0.64 6.02 -34.48
C LEU A 365 -1.60 5.21 -33.62
N LEU A 366 -2.26 4.20 -34.19
CA LEU A 366 -3.15 3.31 -33.44
C LEU A 366 -2.39 2.55 -32.36
N THR A 367 -1.22 2.01 -32.72
CA THR A 367 -0.36 1.25 -31.80
C THR A 367 0.14 2.13 -30.66
N GLU A 368 0.58 3.36 -30.97
CA GLU A 368 1.03 4.33 -29.97
C GLU A 368 -0.11 4.80 -29.06
N ALA A 369 -1.32 5.00 -29.59
CA ALA A 369 -2.50 5.37 -28.80
C ALA A 369 -2.86 4.28 -27.77
N LEU A 370 -2.85 3.01 -28.19
CA LEU A 370 -3.09 1.86 -27.31
C LEU A 370 -2.01 1.71 -26.24
N LEU A 371 -0.75 2.00 -26.60
CA LEU A 371 0.36 1.97 -25.66
C LEU A 371 0.26 3.10 -24.63
N SER A 372 0.06 4.35 -25.06
CA SER A 372 0.03 5.52 -24.16
C SER A 372 -1.12 5.47 -23.16
N SER A 373 -2.28 4.92 -23.55
CA SER A 373 -3.44 4.75 -22.69
C SER A 373 -3.14 3.86 -21.47
N LYS A 374 -2.24 2.88 -21.61
CA LYS A 374 -1.86 1.98 -20.52
C LYS A 374 -0.83 2.58 -19.55
N PHE A 375 -0.20 3.71 -19.90
CA PHE A 375 0.91 4.29 -19.12
C PHE A 375 0.63 5.67 -18.50
N GLU A 376 -0.54 6.29 -18.70
CA GLU A 376 -0.94 7.52 -17.99
C GLU A 376 -1.41 7.26 -16.53
N PHE A 377 -0.61 6.55 -15.74
CA PHE A 377 -0.73 6.50 -14.28
C PHE A 377 0.23 7.46 -13.56
N THR A 378 0.64 8.55 -14.21
CA THR A 378 1.29 9.67 -13.52
C THR A 378 0.24 10.43 -12.71
N LYS A 379 -0.13 9.89 -11.55
CA LYS A 379 -0.84 10.65 -10.50
C LYS A 379 -0.02 11.89 -10.19
N GLN A 380 -0.53 13.06 -10.54
CA GLN A 380 -0.01 14.34 -10.06
C GLN A 380 0.08 14.25 -8.53
N ARG A 381 1.30 14.38 -7.99
CA ARG A 381 1.49 14.36 -6.54
C ARG A 381 0.82 15.60 -5.97
N PRO A 382 -0.11 15.47 -4.99
CA PRO A 382 -0.68 16.64 -4.35
C PRO A 382 0.44 17.50 -3.74
N PRO A 383 0.27 18.83 -3.69
CA PRO A 383 1.26 19.71 -3.09
C PRO A 383 1.51 19.33 -1.63
N VAL A 384 2.78 19.25 -1.26
CA VAL A 384 3.21 18.92 0.11
C VAL A 384 2.69 20.02 1.06
N PRO A 385 1.96 19.69 2.13
CA PRO A 385 1.49 20.66 3.12
C PRO A 385 2.68 21.36 3.78
N GLN A 386 2.54 22.65 4.12
CA GLN A 386 3.66 23.42 4.70
C GLN A 386 3.76 23.33 6.24
N LYS A 387 2.71 22.88 6.93
CA LYS A 387 2.64 22.73 8.39
C LYS A 387 1.78 21.52 8.77
N ASP A 388 1.96 20.99 9.97
CA ASP A 388 1.18 19.89 10.57
C ASP A 388 1.09 18.63 9.70
N HIS A 389 2.20 18.23 9.09
CA HIS A 389 2.30 17.03 8.24
C HIS A 389 3.37 16.08 8.74
N ILE A 390 3.16 14.79 8.48
CA ILE A 390 4.10 13.73 8.85
C ILE A 390 4.93 13.36 7.62
N VAL A 391 6.25 13.39 7.78
CA VAL A 391 7.23 12.94 6.78
C VAL A 391 7.65 11.52 7.13
N ILE A 392 7.47 10.58 6.20
CA ILE A 392 7.88 9.18 6.40
C ILE A 392 9.15 8.92 5.60
N ILE A 393 10.28 8.79 6.30
CA ILE A 393 11.56 8.44 5.68
C ILE A 393 11.68 6.92 5.62
N GLY A 394 11.59 6.36 4.41
CA GLY A 394 11.74 4.92 4.15
C GLY A 394 10.40 4.18 3.99
N LEU A 395 9.92 4.07 2.75
CA LEU A 395 8.69 3.34 2.38
C LEU A 395 8.91 1.82 2.22
N GLY A 396 9.62 1.22 3.18
CA GLY A 396 9.72 -0.23 3.34
C GLY A 396 8.39 -0.85 3.81
N ARG A 397 8.39 -2.12 4.24
CA ARG A 397 7.16 -2.81 4.71
C ARG A 397 6.48 -2.05 5.86
N VAL A 398 7.24 -1.68 6.88
CA VAL A 398 6.74 -0.89 8.03
C VAL A 398 6.32 0.51 7.59
N GLY A 399 7.16 1.22 6.82
CA GLY A 399 6.84 2.59 6.37
C GLY A 399 5.56 2.67 5.54
N ARG A 400 5.30 1.70 4.65
CA ARG A 400 4.03 1.60 3.91
C ARG A 400 2.87 1.28 4.84
N GLY A 401 3.07 0.39 5.82
CA GLY A 401 2.09 0.13 6.86
C GLY A 401 1.70 1.41 7.58
N VAL A 402 2.69 2.16 8.08
CA VAL A 402 2.51 3.42 8.82
C VAL A 402 1.81 4.44 7.95
N ALA A 403 2.22 4.59 6.69
CA ALA A 403 1.54 5.46 5.73
C ALA A 403 0.06 5.08 5.55
N THR A 404 -0.25 3.79 5.44
CA THR A 404 -1.63 3.30 5.28
C THR A 404 -2.47 3.63 6.51
N TRP A 405 -1.93 3.42 7.70
CA TRP A 405 -2.59 3.79 8.96
C TRP A 405 -2.81 5.28 9.07
N LEU A 406 -1.80 6.11 8.78
CA LEU A 406 -1.94 7.56 8.80
C LEU A 406 -2.94 8.07 7.75
N GLN A 407 -3.05 7.41 6.58
CA GLN A 407 -4.10 7.71 5.59
C GLN A 407 -5.49 7.33 6.07
N GLN A 408 -5.65 6.18 6.73
CA GLN A 408 -6.93 5.78 7.35
C GLN A 408 -7.36 6.79 8.42
N LEU A 409 -6.40 7.32 9.16
CA LEU A 409 -6.58 8.39 10.13
C LEU A 409 -6.67 9.79 9.49
N LYS A 410 -6.77 9.87 8.14
CA LYS A 410 -6.91 11.10 7.35
C LYS A 410 -5.82 12.16 7.61
N GLN A 411 -4.59 11.74 7.93
CA GLN A 411 -3.47 12.67 8.11
C GLN A 411 -2.93 13.20 6.78
N PRO A 412 -2.52 14.48 6.73
CA PRO A 412 -1.75 15.00 5.61
C PRO A 412 -0.33 14.41 5.62
N LEU A 413 0.01 13.68 4.55
CA LEU A 413 1.27 12.95 4.42
C LEU A 413 2.15 13.55 3.32
N ALA A 414 3.44 13.68 3.62
CA ALA A 414 4.47 14.05 2.65
C ALA A 414 5.37 12.82 2.37
N PRO A 415 5.55 12.42 1.10
CA PRO A 415 6.44 11.31 0.73
C PRO A 415 7.92 11.68 0.76
#